data_AF-A0A6G3XHS3-F1
#
_entry.id   AF-A0A6G3XHS3-F1
#
_cell.length_a   1.000
_cell.length_b   1.000
_cell.length_c   1.000
_cell.angle_alpha   90.00
_cell.angle_beta   90.00
_cell.angle_gamma   90.00
#
_symmetry.space_group_name_H-M   'P 1'
#
loop_
_entity.id
_entity.type
_entity.pdbx_description
1 polymer ?
#
loop_
_entity_poly.entity_id
_entity_poly.type
_entity_poly.pdbx_seq_one_letter_code
_entity_poly.pdbx_strand_id
1 'polypeptide(L)'
;NTGRLDSYLIEITAEVLSHVDASTGKPFVDVVLDQAEQKGTGRWTVQIALDLGVPVSAIAEAVFARSVSGHAALRDASRHLTGPTVRRLGSDEAAAFADR
;
A
#
# COMPACT_ATOMS: atom_id res chain seq x y z
N ASN A 1 -8.43 -8.68 -14.26
CA ASN A 1 -7.08 -8.39 -14.75
C ASN A 1 -7.01 -8.67 -16.26
N THR A 2 -7.78 -7.93 -17.08
CA THR A 2 -7.95 -8.20 -18.53
C THR A 2 -7.91 -6.93 -19.38
N GLY A 3 -7.52 -5.81 -18.77
CA GLY A 3 -7.49 -4.47 -19.37
C GLY A 3 -6.11 -3.84 -19.26
N ARG A 4 -6.02 -2.51 -19.32
CA ARG A 4 -4.73 -1.79 -19.35
C ARG A 4 -3.80 -2.09 -18.16
N LEU A 5 -4.35 -2.42 -17.00
CA LEU A 5 -3.59 -2.75 -15.79
C LEU A 5 -3.19 -4.22 -15.70
N ASP A 6 -3.34 -4.98 -16.78
CA ASP A 6 -2.95 -6.39 -16.82
C ASP A 6 -1.49 -6.57 -16.41
N SER A 7 -1.30 -7.09 -15.20
CA SER A 7 0.02 -7.29 -14.59
C SER A 7 -0.04 -8.29 -13.46
N TYR A 8 1.07 -8.98 -13.25
CA TYR A 8 1.22 -9.97 -12.18
C TYR A 8 0.84 -9.42 -10.79
N LEU A 9 1.24 -8.18 -10.47
CA LEU A 9 0.92 -7.58 -9.18
C LEU A 9 -0.58 -7.34 -8.98
N ILE A 10 -1.32 -6.99 -10.05
CA ILE A 10 -2.77 -6.80 -9.99
C ILE A 10 -3.49 -8.15 -9.86
N GLU A 11 -3.02 -9.18 -10.57
CA GLU A 11 -3.53 -10.54 -10.45
C GLU A 11 -3.42 -11.07 -9.01
N ILE A 12 -2.22 -11.09 -8.43
CA ILE A 12 -2.04 -11.59 -7.06
C ILE A 12 -2.78 -10.73 -6.02
N THR A 13 -2.96 -9.43 -6.28
CA THR A 13 -3.75 -8.56 -5.39
C THR A 13 -5.21 -9.02 -5.37
N ALA A 14 -5.80 -9.34 -6.53
CA ALA A 14 -7.15 -9.86 -6.60
C ALA A 14 -7.30 -11.23 -5.92
N GLU A 15 -6.30 -12.11 -6.06
CA GLU A 15 -6.27 -13.41 -5.38
C GLU A 15 -6.19 -13.25 -3.86
N VAL A 16 -5.28 -12.41 -3.35
CA VAL A 16 -5.12 -12.15 -1.91
C VAL A 16 -6.39 -11.54 -1.30
N LEU A 17 -7.05 -10.61 -1.99
CA LEU A 17 -8.31 -10.01 -1.53
C LEU A 17 -9.48 -11.01 -1.50
N SER A 18 -9.41 -12.07 -2.30
CA SER A 18 -10.40 -13.15 -2.32
C SER A 18 -10.11 -14.25 -1.30
N HIS A 19 -8.92 -14.25 -0.68
CA HIS A 19 -8.50 -15.27 0.26
C HIS A 19 -9.16 -15.07 1.64
N VAL A 20 -9.67 -16.16 2.20
CA VAL A 20 -10.28 -16.21 3.53
C VAL A 20 -9.37 -17.02 4.46
N ASP A 21 -9.07 -16.47 5.63
CA ASP A 21 -8.31 -17.17 6.65
C ASP A 21 -9.15 -18.29 7.27
N ALA A 22 -8.65 -19.52 7.21
CA ALA A 22 -9.38 -20.71 7.65
C ALA A 22 -9.61 -20.74 9.17
N SER A 23 -8.73 -20.09 9.96
CA SER A 23 -8.80 -20.14 11.42
C SER A 23 -9.83 -19.16 12.00
N THR A 24 -10.00 -18.00 11.36
CA THR A 24 -10.88 -16.91 11.82
C THR A 24 -12.14 -16.75 10.99
N GLY A 25 -12.17 -17.30 9.76
CA GLY A 25 -13.26 -17.11 8.80
C GLY A 25 -13.33 -15.69 8.22
N LYS A 26 -12.33 -14.83 8.49
CA LYS A 26 -12.28 -13.43 8.00
C LYS A 26 -11.48 -13.34 6.69
N PRO A 27 -11.65 -12.27 5.89
CA PRO A 27 -10.74 -11.96 4.80
C PRO A 27 -9.30 -11.97 5.31
N PHE A 28 -8.40 -12.67 4.63
CA PHE A 28 -7.02 -12.86 5.10
C PHE A 28 -6.29 -11.53 5.27
N VAL A 29 -6.54 -10.56 4.39
CA VAL A 29 -5.95 -9.22 4.45
C VAL A 29 -6.27 -8.49 5.77
N ASP A 30 -7.41 -8.78 6.41
CA ASP A 30 -7.84 -8.12 7.65
C ASP A 30 -7.18 -8.72 8.90
N VAL A 31 -6.52 -9.87 8.78
CA VAL A 31 -5.82 -10.53 9.90
C VAL A 31 -4.31 -10.38 9.84
N VAL A 32 -3.77 -9.88 8.72
CA VAL A 32 -2.33 -9.63 8.54
C VAL A 32 -1.92 -8.35 9.28
N LEU A 33 -0.80 -8.41 9.99
CA LEU A 33 -0.23 -7.24 10.65
C LEU A 33 0.27 -6.20 9.63
N ASP A 34 -0.11 -4.94 9.82
CA ASP A 34 0.18 -3.82 8.92
C ASP A 34 1.61 -3.26 9.10
N GLN A 35 2.61 -4.13 9.10
CA GLN A 35 4.02 -3.80 9.26
C GLN A 35 4.82 -4.41 8.10
N ALA A 36 5.04 -3.63 7.06
CA ALA A 36 5.72 -4.09 5.86
C ALA A 36 7.24 -4.14 6.08
N GLU A 37 7.82 -5.33 5.97
CA GLU A 37 9.27 -5.50 6.01
C GLU A 37 9.97 -5.10 4.69
N GLN A 38 11.27 -4.90 4.78
CA GLN A 38 12.15 -4.70 3.63
C GLN A 38 13.55 -5.26 3.89
N LYS A 39 14.15 -5.90 2.88
CA LYS A 39 15.50 -6.48 2.96
C LYS A 39 16.61 -5.54 2.49
N GLY A 40 16.26 -4.34 2.00
CA GLY A 40 17.22 -3.27 1.73
C GLY A 40 17.33 -2.82 0.27
N THR A 41 16.96 -3.64 -0.72
CA THR A 41 17.11 -3.29 -2.15
C THR A 41 16.39 -1.99 -2.52
N GLY A 42 15.15 -1.79 -2.07
CA GLY A 42 14.43 -0.52 -2.29
C GLY A 42 15.12 0.69 -1.65
N ARG A 43 15.68 0.53 -0.44
CA ARG A 43 16.45 1.58 0.24
C ARG A 43 17.74 1.91 -0.54
N TRP A 44 18.44 0.90 -1.05
CA TRP A 44 19.63 1.10 -1.88
C TRP A 44 19.32 1.86 -3.16
N THR A 45 18.19 1.57 -3.82
CA THR A 45 17.74 2.34 -5.00
C THR A 45 17.58 3.83 -4.67
N VAL A 46 16.96 4.17 -3.54
CA VAL A 46 16.77 5.56 -3.12
C VAL A 46 18.11 6.24 -2.78
N GLN A 47 19.02 5.53 -2.12
CA GLN A 47 20.36 6.06 -1.79
C GLN A 47 21.15 6.39 -3.06
N ILE A 48 21.21 5.45 -4.01
CA ILE A 48 21.91 5.66 -5.29
C ILE A 48 21.29 6.81 -6.08
N ALA A 49 19.96 6.94 -6.07
CA ALA A 49 19.28 8.04 -6.75
C ALA A 49 19.66 9.41 -6.17
N LEU A 50 19.83 9.50 -4.84
CA LEU A 50 20.35 10.71 -4.19
C LEU A 50 21.81 10.99 -4.58
N ASP A 51 22.67 9.97 -4.57
CA ASP A 51 24.08 10.10 -4.96
C ASP A 51 24.25 10.58 -6.40
N LEU A 52 23.36 10.15 -7.30
CA LEU A 52 23.35 10.52 -8.72
C LEU A 52 22.58 11.82 -9.01
N GLY A 53 21.86 12.38 -8.03
CA GLY A 53 20.99 13.54 -8.25
C GLY A 53 19.80 13.27 -9.18
N VAL A 54 19.29 12.04 -9.21
CA VAL A 54 18.17 11.63 -10.08
C VAL A 54 16.88 11.49 -9.27
N PRO A 55 15.77 12.15 -9.68
CA PRO A 55 14.53 12.10 -8.92
C PRO A 55 13.80 10.76 -9.10
N VAL A 56 13.60 10.03 -7.99
CA VAL A 56 12.83 8.76 -7.93
C VAL A 56 11.73 8.81 -6.86
N SER A 57 11.01 9.94 -6.76
CA SER A 57 10.10 10.24 -5.64
C SER A 57 9.09 9.13 -5.35
N ALA A 58 8.48 8.52 -6.38
CA ALA A 58 7.51 7.43 -6.16
C ALA A 58 8.12 6.20 -5.46
N ILE A 59 9.37 5.87 -5.79
CA ILE A 59 10.10 4.76 -5.14
C ILE A 59 10.51 5.16 -3.72
N ALA A 60 10.94 6.41 -3.53
CA ALA A 60 11.29 6.93 -2.20
C ALA A 60 10.09 6.89 -1.24
N GLU A 61 8.92 7.37 -1.68
CA GLU A 61 7.69 7.32 -0.88
C GLU A 61 7.25 5.89 -0.60
N ALA A 62 7.43 4.95 -1.53
CA ALA A 62 7.15 3.54 -1.26
C ALA A 62 8.05 2.96 -0.15
N VAL A 63 9.32 3.37 -0.08
CA VAL A 63 10.24 3.00 1.02
C VAL A 63 9.84 3.67 2.32
N PHE A 64 9.46 4.95 2.30
CA PHE A 64 9.01 5.66 3.49
C PHE A 64 7.69 5.12 4.05
N ALA A 65 6.73 4.76 3.19
CA ALA A 65 5.49 4.14 3.61
C ALA A 65 5.74 2.82 4.36
N ARG A 66 6.67 1.98 3.89
CA ARG A 66 7.09 0.76 4.60
C ARG A 66 7.72 1.09 5.95
N SER A 67 8.63 2.07 5.99
CA SER A 67 9.23 2.55 7.23
C SER A 67 8.16 2.98 8.23
N VAL A 68 7.22 3.85 7.84
CA VAL A 68 6.13 4.33 8.70
C VAL A 68 5.26 3.17 9.19
N SER A 69 4.94 2.19 8.33
CA SER A 69 4.14 1.03 8.72
C SER A 69 4.78 0.25 9.88
N GLY A 70 6.10 0.09 9.88
CA GLY A 70 6.88 -0.56 10.93
C GLY A 70 6.97 0.22 12.26
N HIS A 71 6.67 1.52 12.26
CA HIS A 71 6.64 2.34 13.49
C HIS A 71 5.28 2.23 14.22
N ALA A 72 4.83 1.00 14.52
CA ALA A 72 3.49 0.74 15.06
C ALA A 72 3.19 1.51 16.35
N ALA A 73 4.15 1.58 17.29
CA ALA A 73 3.97 2.33 18.54
C ALA A 73 3.76 3.84 18.31
N LEU A 74 4.47 4.43 17.35
CA LEU A 74 4.32 5.84 17.01
C LEU A 74 2.98 6.11 16.29
N ARG A 75 2.57 5.21 15.40
CA ARG A 75 1.24 5.27 14.76
C ARG A 75 0.13 5.18 15.80
N ASP A 76 0.26 4.30 16.78
CA ASP A 76 -0.72 4.14 17.86
C ASP A 76 -0.81 5.40 18.73
N ALA A 77 0.34 5.94 19.16
CA ALA A 77 0.42 7.20 19.90
C ALA A 77 -0.21 8.38 19.13
N SER A 78 -0.20 8.34 17.79
CA SER A 78 -0.70 9.41 16.92
C SER A 78 -2.21 9.34 16.64
N ARG A 79 -2.94 8.32 17.11
CA ARG A 79 -4.37 8.13 16.82
C ARG A 79 -5.30 9.25 17.28
N HIS A 80 -4.83 10.09 18.20
CA HIS A 80 -5.59 11.23 18.72
C HIS A 80 -5.62 12.44 17.75
N LEU A 81 -4.78 12.44 16.70
CA LEU A 81 -4.76 13.50 15.71
C LEU A 81 -6.01 13.46 14.84
N THR A 82 -6.68 14.61 14.68
CA THR A 82 -7.91 14.70 13.89
C THR A 82 -7.60 14.78 12.39
N GLY A 83 -8.30 13.97 11.59
CA GLY A 83 -8.25 14.02 10.12
C GLY A 83 -9.52 14.66 9.52
N PRO A 84 -9.51 14.95 8.21
CA PRO A 84 -10.71 15.43 7.51
C PRO A 84 -11.82 14.36 7.49
N THR A 85 -13.07 14.81 7.40
CA THR A 85 -14.22 13.90 7.24
C THR A 85 -14.13 13.14 5.91
N VAL A 86 -14.14 11.81 5.99
CA VAL A 86 -14.08 10.94 4.80
C VAL A 86 -15.37 11.09 3.99
N ARG A 87 -15.24 11.56 2.74
CA ARG A 87 -16.32 11.50 1.74
C ARG A 87 -16.24 10.18 1.01
N ARG A 88 -17.30 9.37 1.05
CA ARG A 88 -17.42 8.21 0.16
C ARG A 88 -17.66 8.69 -1.28
N LEU A 89 -16.95 8.07 -2.23
CA LEU A 89 -17.21 8.27 -3.64
C LEU A 89 -18.53 7.58 -4.03
N GLY A 90 -19.27 8.19 -4.96
CA GLY A 90 -20.43 7.55 -5.59
C GLY A 90 -20.00 6.41 -6.52
N SER A 91 -20.94 5.51 -6.89
CA SER A 91 -20.67 4.40 -7.82
C SER A 91 -20.07 4.87 -9.14
N ASP A 92 -20.60 5.97 -9.67
CA ASP A 92 -20.22 6.50 -10.98
C ASP A 92 -18.83 7.15 -10.94
N GLU A 93 -18.51 7.82 -9.83
CA GLU A 93 -17.16 8.36 -9.57
C GLU A 93 -16.12 7.23 -9.44
N ALA A 94 -16.48 6.13 -8.79
CA ALA A 94 -15.61 4.97 -8.63
C ALA A 94 -15.38 4.23 -9.96
N ALA A 95 -16.43 4.06 -10.77
CA ALA A 95 -16.31 3.44 -12.10
C ALA A 95 -15.41 4.25 -13.04
N ALA A 96 -15.55 5.59 -13.04
CA ALA A 96 -14.73 6.46 -13.87
C ALA A 96 -13.21 6.40 -13.56
N PHE A 97 -12.81 5.94 -12.37
CA PHE A 97 -11.40 5.74 -12.01
C PHE A 97 -10.78 4.50 -12.68
N ALA A 98 -11.57 3.46 -12.96
CA ALA A 98 -11.08 2.21 -13.56
C ALA A 98 -11.00 2.27 -15.10
N ASP A 99 -11.86 3.07 -15.73
CA ASP A 99 -12.02 3.12 -17.20
C ASP A 99 -11.22 4.21 -17.90
N ARG A 100 -10.61 5.15 -17.15
CA ARG A 100 -9.71 6.19 -17.67
C ARG A 100 -8.26 5.76 -17.57
#